data_AF-A0A972C4U9-F1
#
_entry.id   AF-A0A972C4U9-F1
#
_cell.length_a   1.000
_cell.length_b   1.000
_cell.length_c   1.000
_cell.angle_alpha   90.00
_cell.angle_beta   90.00
_cell.angle_gamma   90.00
#
_symmetry.space_group_name_H-M   'P 1'
#
loop_
_entity.id
_entity.type
_entity.pdbx_description
1 polymer ?
#
loop_
_entity_poly.entity_id
_entity_poly.type
_entity_poly.pdbx_seq_one_letter_code
_entity_poly.pdbx_strand_id
1 'polypeptide(L)'
;MRATRSEQTLRRLYAWLRWDGQPLSPALEQAVLQALAEVVAAGEADLFGACLRELQRGGWLLDGAARQACPLPAPPLRRSSIGYGSY
;
A
#
# COMPACT_ATOMS: atom_id res chain seq x y z
N MET A 1 9.06 24.80 6.48
CA MET A 1 9.79 23.56 6.84
C MET A 1 9.43 22.47 5.84
N ARG A 2 10.42 21.75 5.28
CA ARG A 2 10.14 20.55 4.46
C ARG A 2 9.97 19.36 5.40
N ALA A 3 8.96 18.52 5.15
CA ALA A 3 8.73 17.31 5.92
C ALA A 3 9.93 16.36 5.82
N THR A 4 10.33 15.76 6.93
CA THR A 4 11.42 14.78 6.94
C THR A 4 11.06 13.54 6.13
N ARG A 5 12.07 12.77 5.70
CA ARG A 5 11.86 11.49 5.01
C ARG A 5 11.01 10.52 5.85
N SER A 6 11.20 10.54 7.17
CA SER A 6 10.42 9.76 8.13
C SER A 6 8.95 10.18 8.17
N GLU A 7 8.66 11.50 8.24
CA GLU A 7 7.29 12.00 8.18
C GLU A 7 6.57 11.65 6.88
N GLN A 8 7.27 11.77 5.74
CA GLN A 8 6.71 11.38 4.44
C GLN A 8 6.40 9.89 4.39
N THR A 9 7.28 9.06 4.96
CA THR A 9 7.08 7.61 5.04
C THR A 9 5.90 7.28 5.93
N LEU A 10 5.78 7.91 7.10
CA LEU A 10 4.66 7.72 8.02
C LEU A 10 3.32 8.05 7.35
N ARG A 11 3.24 9.18 6.63
CA ARG A 11 2.04 9.54 5.84
C ARG A 11 1.69 8.49 4.80
N ARG A 12 2.70 7.95 4.10
CA ARG A 12 2.51 6.89 3.09
C ARG A 12 2.03 5.58 3.73
N LEU A 13 2.57 5.20 4.88
CA LEU A 13 2.14 4.01 5.63
C LEU A 13 0.67 4.12 6.05
N TYR A 14 0.26 5.25 6.64
CA TYR A 14 -1.14 5.44 7.02
C TYR A 14 -2.10 5.49 5.83
N ALA A 15 -1.70 6.13 4.74
CA ALA A 15 -2.49 6.13 3.52
C ALA A 15 -2.66 4.70 2.96
N TRP A 16 -1.60 3.90 3.00
CA TRP A 16 -1.63 2.52 2.55
C TRP A 16 -2.48 1.62 3.46
N LEU A 17 -2.34 1.73 4.79
CA LEU A 17 -3.17 0.99 5.76
C LEU A 17 -4.66 1.29 5.57
N ARG A 18 -4.99 2.57 5.37
CA ARG A 18 -6.36 3.00 5.08
C ARG A 18 -6.87 2.43 3.75
N TRP A 19 -6.05 2.42 2.71
CA TRP A 19 -6.39 1.81 1.42
C TRP A 19 -6.61 0.29 1.56
N ASP A 20 -5.82 -0.37 2.39
CA ASP A 20 -5.94 -1.81 2.69
C ASP A 20 -7.17 -2.16 3.55
N GLY A 21 -7.93 -1.16 4.00
CA GLY A 21 -9.10 -1.38 4.86
C GLY A 21 -8.74 -1.79 6.29
N GLN A 22 -7.48 -1.68 6.69
CA GLN A 22 -7.03 -1.96 8.06
C GLN A 22 -7.47 -0.82 8.99
N PRO A 23 -8.28 -1.10 10.04
CA PRO A 23 -8.61 -0.09 11.03
C PRO A 23 -7.35 0.28 11.82
N LEU A 24 -7.11 1.59 11.99
CA LEU A 24 -6.02 2.10 12.82
C LEU A 24 -6.35 1.89 14.29
N SER A 25 -5.86 0.77 14.84
CA SER A 25 -5.87 0.53 16.28
C SER A 25 -4.64 1.18 16.94
N PRO A 26 -4.72 1.56 18.22
CA PRO A 26 -3.56 2.11 18.94
C PRO A 26 -2.33 1.19 18.92
N ALA A 27 -2.57 -0.13 18.93
CA ALA A 27 -1.49 -1.12 18.88
C ALA A 27 -0.81 -1.17 17.51
N LEU A 28 -1.57 -1.03 16.42
CA LEU A 28 -1.03 -0.92 15.07
C LEU A 28 -0.27 0.39 14.87
N GLU A 29 -0.78 1.51 15.39
CA GLU A 29 -0.07 2.80 15.37
C GLU A 29 1.28 2.70 16.09
N GLN A 30 1.30 2.08 17.27
CA GLN A 30 2.54 1.83 18.01
C GLN A 30 3.52 0.96 17.20
N ALA A 31 3.03 -0.11 16.57
CA ALA A 31 3.85 -0.97 15.73
C ALA A 31 4.44 -0.23 14.51
N VAL A 32 3.65 0.64 13.86
CA VAL A 32 4.10 1.48 12.74
C VAL A 32 5.21 2.43 13.18
N LEU A 33 5.05 3.09 14.33
CA LEU A 33 6.04 4.01 14.87
C LEU A 33 7.33 3.29 15.27
N GLN A 34 7.21 2.11 15.89
CA GLN A 34 8.34 1.28 16.27
C GLN A 34 9.12 0.81 15.03
N ALA A 35 8.42 0.26 14.03
CA ALA A 35 9.03 -0.17 12.78
C ALA A 35 9.75 0.99 12.07
N LEU A 36 9.14 2.18 12.04
CA LEU A 36 9.77 3.35 11.44
C LEU A 36 11.05 3.77 12.20
N ALA A 37 11.04 3.72 13.53
CA ALA A 37 12.22 4.04 14.34
C ALA A 37 13.37 3.06 14.07
N GLU A 38 13.07 1.76 14.03
CA GLU A 38 14.05 0.70 13.76
C GLU A 38 14.64 0.82 12.35
N VAL A 39 13.80 1.01 11.34
CA VAL A 39 14.20 1.13 9.94
C VAL A 39 15.03 2.41 9.70
N VAL A 40 14.69 3.51 10.37
CA VAL A 40 15.50 4.74 10.32
C VAL A 40 16.85 4.53 11.01
N ALA A 41 16.89 3.88 12.16
CA ALA A 41 18.13 3.58 12.88
C ALA A 41 19.04 2.63 12.09
N ALA A 42 18.46 1.68 11.34
CA ALA A 42 19.17 0.78 10.44
C ALA A 42 19.72 1.47 9.18
N GLY A 43 19.37 2.73 8.92
CA GLY A 43 19.86 3.49 7.77
C GLY A 43 19.29 3.01 6.43
N GLU A 44 18.12 2.37 6.44
CA GLU A 44 17.52 1.78 5.24
C GLU A 44 17.27 2.81 4.13
N ALA A 45 17.50 2.39 2.88
CA ALA A 45 17.32 3.23 1.69
C ALA A 45 15.86 3.28 1.21
N ASP A 46 15.06 2.26 1.53
CA ASP A 46 13.62 2.24 1.32
C ASP A 46 12.89 2.08 2.66
N LEU A 47 12.61 3.20 3.33
CA LEU A 47 11.91 3.16 4.62
C LEU A 47 10.51 2.57 4.49
N PHE A 48 9.82 2.81 3.37
CA PHE A 48 8.44 2.36 3.21
C PHE A 48 8.37 0.84 3.08
N GLY A 49 9.14 0.27 2.14
CA GLY A 49 9.19 -1.17 1.95
C GLY A 49 9.73 -1.90 3.18
N ALA A 50 10.75 -1.36 3.83
CA ALA A 50 11.30 -1.93 5.06
C ALA A 50 10.28 -1.93 6.21
N CYS A 51 9.54 -0.84 6.43
CA CYS A 51 8.48 -0.79 7.44
C CYS A 51 7.37 -1.81 7.15
N LEU A 52 6.96 -1.98 5.89
CA LEU A 52 5.95 -2.99 5.55
C LEU A 52 6.45 -4.41 5.84
N ARG A 53 7.72 -4.73 5.55
CA ARG A 53 8.32 -6.03 5.89
C ARG A 53 8.35 -6.26 7.39
N GLU A 54 8.70 -5.25 8.18
CA GLU A 54 8.69 -5.36 9.64
C GLU A 54 7.28 -5.59 10.19
N LEU A 55 6.29 -4.87 9.68
CA LEU A 55 4.90 -5.05 10.07
C LEU A 55 4.35 -6.43 9.65
N GLN A 56 4.73 -6.94 8.48
CA GLN A 56 4.43 -8.31 8.05
C GLN A 56 5.08 -9.35 8.97
N ARG A 57 6.38 -9.18 9.26
CA ARG A 57 7.13 -10.06 10.17
C ARG A 57 6.54 -10.07 11.59
N GLY A 58 6.03 -8.93 12.04
CA GLY A 58 5.32 -8.79 13.31
C GLY A 58 3.88 -9.29 13.32
N GLY A 59 3.36 -9.81 12.20
CA GLY A 59 2.00 -10.34 12.09
C GLY A 59 0.90 -9.28 12.01
N TRP A 60 1.24 -8.00 11.79
CA TRP A 60 0.28 -6.91 11.65
C TRP A 60 -0.38 -6.87 10.28
N LEU A 61 0.31 -7.42 9.28
CA LEU A 61 -0.13 -7.43 7.89
C LEU A 61 -0.27 -8.89 7.44
N LEU A 62 -1.40 -9.21 6.83
CA LEU A 62 -1.61 -10.51 6.20
C LEU A 62 -0.70 -10.63 4.97
N ASP A 63 -0.13 -11.82 4.77
CA ASP A 63 0.56 -12.13 3.52
C ASP A 63 -0.40 -11.93 2.34
N GLY A 64 0.09 -11.24 1.31
CA GLY A 64 -0.71 -10.73 0.19
C GLY A 64 -1.48 -11.78 -0.63
N ALA A 65 -1.42 -13.06 -0.26
CA ALA A 65 -2.21 -14.14 -0.84
C ALA A 65 -3.73 -13.97 -0.63
N ALA A 66 -4.17 -13.22 0.39
CA ALA A 66 -5.58 -12.97 0.66
C ALA A 66 -6.13 -11.66 0.07
N ARG A 67 -5.31 -10.87 -0.64
CA ARG A 67 -5.75 -9.57 -1.18
C ARG A 67 -6.57 -9.75 -2.45
N GLN A 68 -7.85 -9.37 -2.34
CA GLN A 68 -8.83 -9.12 -3.40
C GLN A 68 -8.31 -9.29 -4.82
N ALA A 69 -8.86 -10.31 -5.49
CA ALA A 69 -8.65 -10.59 -6.91
C ALA A 69 -8.67 -9.28 -7.71
N CYS A 70 -7.52 -8.94 -8.30
CA CYS A 70 -7.48 -7.94 -9.36
C CYS A 70 -8.58 -8.33 -10.35
N PRO A 71 -9.55 -7.46 -10.65
CA PRO A 71 -10.60 -7.81 -11.60
C PRO A 71 -9.91 -8.24 -12.90
N LEU A 72 -10.27 -9.43 -13.38
CA LEU A 72 -9.68 -10.00 -14.59
C LEU A 72 -9.69 -8.92 -15.69
N PRO A 73 -8.59 -8.75 -16.45
CA PRO A 73 -8.55 -7.77 -17.52
C PRO A 73 -9.76 -8.00 -18.42
N ALA A 74 -10.58 -6.96 -18.58
CA ALA A 74 -11.77 -7.03 -19.43
C ALA A 74 -11.34 -7.50 -20.82
N PRO A 75 -12.12 -8.37 -21.49
CA PRO A 75 -11.80 -8.80 -22.84
C PRO A 75 -11.62 -7.57 -23.73
N PRO A 76 -10.70 -7.61 -24.72
CA PRO A 76 -10.43 -6.46 -25.57
C PRO A 76 -11.74 -5.95 -26.16
N LEU A 77 -12.02 -4.66 -25.96
CA LEU A 77 -13.19 -3.99 -26.51
C LEU A 77 -13.19 -4.23 -28.03
N ARG A 78 -13.98 -5.20 -28.49
CA ARG A 78 -14.28 -5.33 -29.91
C ARG A 78 -15.14 -4.11 -30.25
N ARG A 79 -14.48 -3.04 -30.71
CA ARG A 79 -15.12 -2.00 -31.51
C ARG A 79 -15.62 -2.69 -32.79
N SER A 80 -16.75 -3.38 -32.73
CA SER A 80 -17.59 -3.51 -33.91
C SER A 80 -18.00 -2.08 -34.23
N SER A 81 -17.47 -1.56 -35.35
CA SER A 81 -17.92 -0.30 -35.90
C SER A 81 -19.44 -0.32 -35.93
N ILE A 82 -20.09 0.65 -35.29
CA ILE A 82 -21.47 0.98 -35.59
C ILE A 82 -21.42 1.41 -37.05
N GLY A 83 -21.80 0.49 -37.94
CA GLY A 83 -21.90 0.76 -39.36
C GLY A 83 -22.98 1.82 -39.53
N TYR A 84 -22.56 3.07 -39.74
CA TYR A 84 -23.42 4.01 -40.43
C TYR A 84 -23.54 3.46 -41.85
N GLY A 85 -24.58 2.65 -42.06
CA GLY A 85 -24.96 2.17 -43.37
C GLY A 85 -25.19 3.39 -44.26
N SER A 86 -24.56 3.40 -45.42
CA SER A 86 -24.90 4.31 -46.50
C SER A 86 -26.27 3.91 -47.03
N TYR A 87 -27.30 4.65 -46.64
CA TYR A 87 -28.53 4.83 -47.38
C TYR A 87 -28.81 6.33 -47.48
#